data_AF-A0A382T7Y5-F1
#
_entry.id   AF-A0A382T7Y5-F1
#
_cell.length_a   1.000
_cell.length_b   1.000
_cell.length_c   1.000
_cell.angle_alpha   90.00
_cell.angle_beta   90.00
_cell.angle_gamma   90.00
#
_symmetry.space_group_name_H-M   'P 1'
#
loop_
_entity.id
_entity.type
_entity.pdbx_description
1 polymer ?
#
loop_
_entity_poly.entity_id
_entity_poly.type
_entity_poly.pdbx_seq_one_letter_code
_entity_poly.pdbx_strand_id
1 'polypeptide(L)'
;AEAASARVMLIGDIDRGGVFAWLKGTYDLIQGHHRPLLKGMLINKFRGDVSLLHPGISMFEEHVPVPVLGVIPWREIELEDEDSQNLESRLVPDPKIRVVVVRLPYLSNFTDFDPLRQIEGLSLRFSRRISDLEDADLIILPGSKNTLNDLNFLKRSGFAEELQRLSGKTWIMGICGGYQMLGDRVEDPQGMEYGGSETGLGLLPMQTTLGGDKQLVRHEYQGKNWFEGIRCSAYEIHLGRSFFTAQPPIPLMQGQKNLAVVDPENRILGTYLHGLLESSGVLKKLFQKVSGTAIEVPESFEEA
;
A
#
# COMPACT_ATOMS: atom_id res chain seq x y z
N ALA A 1 10.42 -19.41 -17.87
CA ALA A 1 11.07 -18.98 -19.12
C ALA A 1 10.80 -19.96 -20.27
N GLU A 2 11.03 -21.26 -20.08
CA GLU A 2 10.82 -22.29 -21.11
C GLU A 2 9.38 -22.34 -21.66
N ALA A 3 8.38 -22.41 -20.79
CA ALA A 3 6.97 -22.46 -21.19
C ALA A 3 6.53 -21.27 -22.06
N ALA A 4 7.21 -20.12 -21.92
CA ALA A 4 6.93 -18.90 -22.68
C ALA A 4 7.95 -18.63 -23.81
N SER A 5 8.94 -19.52 -24.01
CA SER A 5 10.10 -19.29 -24.89
C SER A 5 10.74 -17.91 -24.69
N ALA A 6 10.80 -17.46 -23.43
CA ALA A 6 11.20 -16.11 -23.08
C ALA A 6 12.69 -15.86 -23.34
N ARG A 7 13.01 -14.66 -23.83
CA ARG A 7 14.40 -14.17 -23.87
C ARG A 7 14.78 -13.69 -22.48
N VAL A 8 15.83 -14.28 -21.91
CA VAL A 8 16.27 -14.04 -20.54
C VAL A 8 17.51 -13.14 -20.56
N MET A 9 17.57 -12.21 -19.61
CA MET A 9 18.77 -11.44 -19.30
C MET A 9 19.18 -11.68 -17.85
N LEU A 10 20.49 -11.74 -17.59
CA LEU A 10 21.01 -11.84 -16.24
C LEU A 10 21.54 -10.48 -15.80
N ILE A 11 21.11 -9.99 -14.65
CA ILE A 11 21.49 -8.67 -14.13
C ILE A 11 22.37 -8.87 -12.89
N GLY A 12 23.62 -8.43 -12.95
CA GLY A 12 24.56 -8.45 -11.83
C GLY A 12 24.62 -7.11 -11.11
N ASP A 13 24.65 -7.12 -9.78
CA ASP A 13 24.81 -5.92 -8.95
C ASP A 13 26.31 -5.68 -8.67
N ILE A 14 26.89 -4.61 -9.22
CA ILE A 14 28.32 -4.31 -9.03
C ILE A 14 28.64 -3.71 -7.65
N ASP A 15 27.66 -3.13 -6.97
CA ASP A 15 27.83 -2.48 -5.66
C ASP A 15 28.24 -3.51 -4.59
N ARG A 16 27.88 -4.79 -4.79
CA ARG A 16 28.27 -5.92 -3.92
C ARG A 16 29.70 -6.41 -4.13
N GLY A 17 30.40 -5.90 -5.15
CA GLY A 17 31.73 -6.36 -5.56
C GLY A 17 31.71 -7.72 -6.27
N GLY A 18 32.77 -7.99 -7.05
CA GLY A 18 32.97 -9.29 -7.70
C GLY A 18 31.96 -9.64 -8.81
N VAL A 19 31.31 -8.65 -9.43
CA VAL A 19 30.20 -8.86 -10.38
C VAL A 19 30.51 -9.83 -11.52
N PHE A 20 31.73 -9.79 -12.07
CA PHE A 20 32.14 -10.68 -13.16
C PHE A 20 32.27 -12.14 -12.69
N ALA A 21 32.82 -12.37 -11.51
CA ALA A 21 32.90 -13.70 -10.92
C ALA A 21 31.50 -14.26 -10.63
N TRP A 22 30.60 -13.41 -10.14
CA TRP A 22 29.20 -13.76 -9.92
C TRP A 22 28.49 -14.13 -11.22
N LEU A 23 28.56 -13.27 -12.25
CA LEU A 23 27.95 -13.51 -13.55
C LEU A 23 28.47 -14.80 -14.20
N LYS A 24 29.78 -15.02 -14.17
CA LYS A 24 30.41 -16.24 -14.68
C LYS A 24 29.94 -17.47 -13.90
N GLY A 25 29.97 -17.41 -12.57
CA GLY A 25 29.55 -18.50 -11.71
C GLY A 25 28.08 -18.87 -11.94
N THR A 26 27.20 -17.88 -12.07
CA THR A 26 25.79 -18.11 -12.43
C THR A 26 25.67 -18.74 -13.80
N TYR A 27 26.37 -18.24 -14.82
CA TYR A 27 26.36 -18.82 -16.16
C TYR A 27 26.81 -20.29 -16.17
N ASP A 28 27.90 -20.60 -15.47
CA ASP A 28 28.46 -21.95 -15.38
C ASP A 28 27.45 -22.94 -14.77
N LEU A 29 26.66 -22.48 -13.78
CA LEU A 29 25.62 -23.28 -13.12
C LEU A 29 24.33 -23.45 -13.94
N ILE A 30 24.09 -22.63 -14.97
CA ILE A 30 22.91 -22.78 -15.83
C ILE A 30 23.04 -24.07 -16.64
N GLN A 31 22.04 -24.95 -16.50
CA GLN A 31 21.93 -26.20 -17.24
C GLN A 31 21.94 -25.96 -18.75
N GLY A 32 22.60 -26.84 -19.51
CA GLY A 32 22.86 -26.64 -20.93
C GLY A 32 21.62 -26.34 -21.79
N HIS A 33 20.47 -26.97 -21.49
CA HIS A 33 19.22 -26.76 -22.22
C HIS A 33 18.59 -25.37 -22.00
N HIS A 34 18.92 -24.70 -20.89
CA HIS A 34 18.45 -23.34 -20.58
C HIS A 34 19.35 -22.25 -21.17
N ARG A 35 20.63 -22.53 -21.45
CA ARG A 35 21.59 -21.55 -21.97
C ARG A 35 21.12 -20.84 -23.25
N PRO A 36 20.43 -21.48 -24.21
CA PRO A 36 19.90 -20.80 -25.40
C PRO A 36 18.89 -19.68 -25.09
N LEU A 37 18.24 -19.70 -23.93
CA LEU A 37 17.28 -18.67 -23.52
C LEU A 37 17.97 -17.40 -23.04
N LEU A 38 19.20 -17.50 -22.53
CA LEU A 38 19.97 -16.36 -22.04
C LEU A 38 20.54 -15.58 -23.23
N LYS A 39 20.03 -14.36 -23.44
CA LYS A 39 20.38 -13.50 -24.59
C LYS A 39 21.35 -12.39 -24.26
N GLY A 40 21.62 -12.14 -22.99
CA GLY A 40 22.58 -11.12 -22.59
C GLY A 40 22.67 -10.94 -21.09
N MET A 41 23.65 -10.13 -20.69
CA MET A 41 23.91 -9.75 -19.31
C MET A 41 23.90 -8.23 -19.16
N LEU A 42 23.50 -7.75 -17.98
CA LEU A 42 23.55 -6.33 -17.61
C LEU A 42 24.32 -6.19 -16.30
N ILE A 43 25.08 -5.11 -16.18
CA ILE A 43 25.75 -4.73 -14.94
C ILE A 43 24.97 -3.55 -14.36
N ASN A 44 24.40 -3.70 -13.17
CA ASN A 44 23.57 -2.69 -12.52
C ASN A 44 24.35 -1.94 -11.43
N LYS A 45 23.87 -0.73 -11.11
CA LYS A 45 24.35 0.15 -10.03
C LYS A 45 25.80 0.62 -10.17
N PHE A 46 26.29 0.78 -11.41
CA PHE A 46 27.64 1.29 -11.60
C PHE A 46 27.74 2.76 -11.21
N ARG A 47 28.69 3.13 -10.36
CA ARG A 47 28.95 4.51 -9.93
C ARG A 47 30.14 5.08 -10.69
N GLY A 48 29.96 6.25 -11.30
CA GLY A 48 31.01 6.95 -12.04
C GLY A 48 30.95 6.76 -13.55
N ASP A 49 32.07 6.98 -14.23
CA ASP A 49 32.15 6.90 -15.69
C ASP A 49 32.20 5.44 -16.17
N VAL A 50 31.14 5.01 -16.86
CA VAL A 50 30.99 3.66 -17.43
C VAL A 50 32.13 3.30 -18.38
N SER A 51 32.81 4.28 -18.97
CA SER A 51 34.00 4.07 -19.82
C SER A 51 35.08 3.27 -19.09
N LEU A 52 35.23 3.47 -17.77
CA LEU A 52 36.23 2.81 -16.93
C LEU A 52 35.99 1.30 -16.78
N LEU A 53 34.76 0.82 -17.00
CA LEU A 53 34.41 -0.59 -16.88
C LEU A 53 34.66 -1.39 -18.18
N HIS A 54 34.88 -0.71 -19.31
CA HIS A 54 35.02 -1.36 -20.61
C HIS A 54 36.14 -2.42 -20.66
N PRO A 55 37.35 -2.18 -20.12
CA PRO A 55 38.41 -3.19 -20.13
C PRO A 55 38.01 -4.47 -19.37
N GLY A 56 37.29 -4.32 -18.25
CA GLY A 56 36.80 -5.47 -17.46
C GLY A 56 35.71 -6.26 -18.19
N ILE A 57 34.83 -5.56 -18.93
CA ILE A 57 33.81 -6.20 -19.78
C ILE A 57 34.49 -6.98 -20.91
N SER A 58 35.46 -6.37 -21.61
CA SER A 58 36.18 -7.05 -22.70
C SER A 58 36.87 -8.32 -22.20
N MET A 59 37.53 -8.28 -21.04
CA MET A 59 38.15 -9.46 -20.43
C MET A 59 37.11 -10.52 -20.05
N PHE A 60 35.94 -10.11 -19.55
CA PHE A 60 34.88 -11.05 -19.18
C PHE A 60 34.26 -11.76 -20.38
N GLU A 61 34.08 -11.06 -21.50
CA GLU A 61 33.52 -11.61 -22.74
C GLU A 61 34.43 -12.68 -23.38
N GLU A 62 35.72 -12.73 -23.04
CA GLU A 62 36.62 -13.84 -23.40
C GLU A 62 36.28 -15.16 -22.67
N HIS A 63 35.63 -15.08 -21.51
CA HIS A 63 35.33 -16.23 -20.66
C HIS A 63 33.89 -16.73 -20.76
N VAL A 64 32.95 -15.88 -21.19
CA VAL A 64 31.53 -16.20 -21.22
C VAL A 64 30.96 -15.86 -22.60
N PRO A 65 30.36 -16.82 -23.34
CA PRO A 65 29.89 -16.62 -24.71
C PRO A 65 28.53 -15.90 -24.80
N VAL A 66 28.19 -15.13 -23.78
CA VAL A 66 26.94 -14.35 -23.67
C VAL A 66 27.34 -12.89 -23.49
N PRO A 67 26.86 -11.98 -24.36
CA PRO A 67 27.33 -10.59 -24.37
C PRO A 67 26.86 -9.82 -23.15
N VAL A 68 27.68 -8.86 -22.71
CA VAL A 68 27.22 -7.82 -21.79
C VAL A 68 26.57 -6.72 -22.62
N LEU A 69 25.24 -6.61 -22.53
CA LEU A 69 24.44 -5.69 -23.34
C LEU A 69 24.56 -4.24 -22.88
N GLY A 70 25.01 -4.02 -21.65
CA GLY A 70 25.19 -2.67 -21.13
C GLY A 70 25.39 -2.62 -19.62
N VAL A 71 25.65 -1.39 -19.18
CA VAL A 71 25.84 -1.02 -17.78
C VAL A 71 24.76 -0.01 -17.42
N ILE A 72 23.98 -0.30 -16.39
CA ILE A 72 22.98 0.60 -15.84
C ILE A 72 23.69 1.47 -14.79
N PRO A 73 23.86 2.78 -15.04
CA PRO A 73 24.47 3.66 -14.08
C PRO A 73 23.58 3.78 -12.84
N TRP A 74 24.19 3.89 -11.67
CA TRP A 74 23.50 4.31 -10.46
C TRP A 74 22.99 5.74 -10.66
N ARG A 75 21.71 5.93 -10.39
CA ARG A 75 21.09 7.24 -10.24
C ARG A 75 20.31 7.23 -8.94
N GLU A 76 20.38 8.33 -8.23
CA GLU A 76 19.44 8.63 -7.17
C GLU A 76 18.15 9.02 -7.88
N ILE A 77 17.20 8.08 -7.90
CA ILE A 77 15.86 8.28 -8.44
C ILE A 77 14.94 8.02 -7.25
N GLU A 78 14.27 9.06 -6.79
CA GLU A 78 13.10 8.93 -5.92
C GLU A 78 11.99 8.37 -6.80
N LEU A 79 11.84 7.04 -6.77
CA LEU A 79 10.66 6.38 -7.27
C LEU A 79 9.73 6.21 -6.09
N GLU A 80 8.43 6.41 -6.31
CA GLU A 80 7.41 5.92 -5.38
C GLU A 80 7.77 4.46 -5.06
N ASP A 81 7.89 4.14 -3.76
CA ASP A 81 8.16 2.77 -3.34
C ASP A 81 7.16 1.85 -4.05
N GLU A 82 7.51 0.63 -4.47
CA GLU A 82 6.54 -0.33 -5.01
C GLU A 82 6.19 -1.40 -3.96
N ASP A 83 7.09 -1.55 -2.97
CA ASP A 83 7.07 -2.58 -1.95
C ASP A 83 6.89 -1.99 -0.55
N SER A 84 5.98 -2.61 0.22
CA SER A 84 5.71 -2.29 1.63
C SER A 84 6.90 -2.45 2.59
N GLN A 85 8.09 -2.80 2.09
CA GLN A 85 9.31 -2.95 2.89
C GLN A 85 9.89 -1.60 3.36
N ASN A 86 9.71 -0.54 2.58
CA ASN A 86 10.22 0.81 2.87
C ASN A 86 9.22 1.73 3.62
N LEU A 87 8.13 1.17 4.16
CA LEU A 87 7.19 1.91 5.00
C LEU A 87 7.86 2.38 6.31
N GLU A 88 8.36 3.62 6.31
CA GLU A 88 8.98 4.25 7.47
C GLU A 88 7.96 4.97 8.36
N SER A 89 8.12 4.82 9.67
CA SER A 89 7.31 5.55 10.65
C SER A 89 7.93 6.92 10.93
N ARG A 90 7.12 7.99 10.92
CA ARG A 90 7.52 9.33 11.38
C ARG A 90 7.00 9.55 12.80
N LEU A 91 7.85 9.30 13.80
CA LEU A 91 7.49 9.51 15.19
C LEU A 91 7.85 10.93 15.62
N VAL A 92 6.84 11.67 16.09
CA VAL A 92 7.00 13.03 16.62
C VAL A 92 6.82 12.98 18.15
N PRO A 93 7.76 13.51 18.96
CA PRO A 93 7.57 13.67 20.39
C PRO A 93 6.42 14.64 20.70
N ASP A 94 5.59 14.33 21.70
CA ASP A 94 4.41 15.12 22.09
C ASP A 94 3.52 15.56 20.90
N PRO A 95 3.02 14.60 20.09
CA PRO A 95 2.28 14.92 18.88
C PRO A 95 0.87 15.41 19.22
N LYS A 96 0.34 16.30 18.38
CA LYS A 96 -1.07 16.74 18.44
C LYS A 96 -2.03 15.63 18.03
N ILE A 97 -1.57 14.69 17.20
CA ILE A 97 -2.34 13.52 16.80
C ILE A 97 -1.42 12.31 16.57
N ARG A 98 -1.87 11.15 17.04
CA ARG A 98 -1.23 9.85 16.87
C ARG A 98 -2.03 9.02 15.88
N VAL A 99 -1.42 8.73 14.73
CA VAL A 99 -2.00 7.88 13.69
C VAL A 99 -1.24 6.57 13.64
N VAL A 100 -1.95 5.45 13.75
CA VAL A 100 -1.37 4.12 13.65
C VAL A 100 -1.96 3.39 12.45
N VAL A 101 -1.13 3.08 11.47
CA VAL A 101 -1.49 2.25 10.33
C VAL A 101 -1.12 0.81 10.64
N VAL A 102 -2.09 -0.10 10.61
CA VAL A 102 -1.83 -1.52 10.82
C VAL A 102 -1.08 -2.08 9.60
N ARG A 103 0.12 -2.61 9.81
CA ARG A 103 0.97 -3.15 8.74
C ARG A 103 0.55 -4.57 8.38
N LEU A 104 -0.50 -4.64 7.57
CA LEU A 104 -1.05 -5.87 7.02
C LEU A 104 -0.02 -6.63 6.15
N PRO A 105 -0.03 -7.97 6.15
CA PRO A 105 0.81 -8.78 5.26
C PRO A 105 0.67 -8.44 3.78
N TYR A 106 -0.54 -8.14 3.30
CA TYR A 106 -0.82 -7.83 1.89
C TYR A 106 -1.14 -6.34 1.63
N LEU A 107 -0.49 -5.48 2.42
CA LEU A 107 -0.20 -4.06 2.17
C LEU A 107 -0.42 -3.58 0.71
N SER A 108 -1.46 -2.81 0.39
CA SER A 108 -1.57 -2.11 -0.91
C SER A 108 -1.59 -0.59 -0.76
N ASN A 109 -1.25 0.13 -1.84
CA ASN A 109 -1.37 1.59 -1.93
C ASN A 109 -0.77 2.34 -0.73
N PHE A 110 0.47 2.00 -0.34
CA PHE A 110 1.16 2.66 0.79
C PHE A 110 1.32 4.18 0.61
N THR A 111 1.28 4.67 -0.63
CA THR A 111 1.35 6.11 -0.96
C THR A 111 0.16 6.91 -0.41
N ASP A 112 -0.97 6.28 -0.09
CA ASP A 112 -2.10 6.92 0.59
C ASP A 112 -1.70 7.61 1.91
N PHE A 113 -0.57 7.22 2.51
CA PHE A 113 -0.10 7.70 3.81
C PHE A 113 1.02 8.71 3.74
N ASP A 114 1.60 8.96 2.55
CA ASP A 114 2.71 9.90 2.40
C ASP A 114 2.31 11.35 2.75
N PRO A 115 1.09 11.84 2.41
CA PRO A 115 0.61 13.12 2.90
C PRO A 115 0.68 13.26 4.43
N LEU A 116 0.37 12.18 5.16
CA LEU A 116 0.41 12.18 6.63
C LEU A 116 1.82 12.40 7.15
N ARG A 117 2.83 11.88 6.46
CA ARG A 117 4.24 12.07 6.82
C ARG A 117 4.69 13.51 6.69
N GLN A 118 4.00 14.37 5.96
CA GLN A 118 4.40 15.77 5.76
C GLN A 118 3.76 16.71 6.80
N ILE A 119 2.79 16.24 7.60
CA ILE A 119 2.03 17.08 8.53
C ILE A 119 2.79 17.30 9.84
N GLU A 120 3.04 18.56 10.18
CA GLU A 120 3.68 18.91 11.44
C GLU A 120 2.80 18.60 12.65
N GLY A 121 3.42 18.04 13.71
CA GLY A 121 2.71 17.64 14.92
C GLY A 121 1.91 16.33 14.78
N LEU A 122 1.93 15.67 13.62
CA LEU A 122 1.38 14.32 13.45
C LEU A 122 2.47 13.27 13.68
N SER A 123 2.19 12.29 14.53
CA SER A 123 3.03 11.09 14.67
C SER A 123 2.38 9.93 13.92
N LEU A 124 3.04 9.47 12.84
CA LEU A 124 2.60 8.35 12.02
C LEU A 124 3.41 7.10 12.36
N ARG A 125 2.72 6.02 12.76
CA ARG A 125 3.34 4.73 13.07
C ARG A 125 2.76 3.63 12.20
N PHE A 126 3.61 2.90 11.49
CA PHE A 126 3.25 1.62 10.88
C PHE A 126 3.58 0.50 11.86
N SER A 127 2.58 -0.26 12.32
CA SER A 127 2.79 -1.27 13.38
C SER A 127 2.18 -2.64 13.09
N ARG A 128 2.85 -3.66 13.63
CA ARG A 128 2.36 -5.05 13.76
C ARG A 128 2.14 -5.46 15.22
N ARG A 129 2.16 -4.52 16.16
CA ARG A 129 1.97 -4.76 17.59
C ARG A 129 0.67 -4.15 18.07
N ILE A 130 -0.14 -4.95 18.74
CA ILE A 130 -1.43 -4.52 19.31
C ILE A 130 -1.25 -3.36 20.30
N SER A 131 -0.20 -3.42 21.13
CA SER A 131 0.09 -2.40 22.14
C SER A 131 0.29 -0.99 21.56
N ASP A 132 0.63 -0.88 20.28
CA ASP A 132 0.77 0.43 19.64
C ASP A 132 -0.60 1.08 19.35
N LEU A 133 -1.72 0.34 19.41
CA LEU A 133 -3.08 0.85 19.15
C LEU A 133 -3.70 1.63 20.31
N GLU A 134 -3.31 1.32 21.56
CA GLU A 134 -3.97 1.85 22.76
C GLU A 134 -3.87 3.37 22.87
N ASP A 135 -2.78 3.92 22.35
CA ASP A 135 -2.44 5.34 22.37
C ASP A 135 -2.78 6.06 21.05
N ALA A 136 -3.45 5.40 20.12
CA ALA A 136 -3.82 6.02 18.85
C ALA A 136 -5.02 6.96 19.02
N ASP A 137 -4.99 8.09 18.32
CA ASP A 137 -6.18 8.92 18.08
C ASP A 137 -6.95 8.41 16.86
N LEU A 138 -6.22 7.90 15.85
CA LEU A 138 -6.73 7.26 14.64
C LEU A 138 -5.96 5.99 14.32
N ILE A 139 -6.69 4.89 14.16
CA ILE A 139 -6.17 3.62 13.66
C ILE A 139 -6.63 3.45 12.22
N ILE A 140 -5.72 3.09 11.32
CA ILE A 140 -6.02 2.88 9.91
C ILE A 140 -5.79 1.42 9.54
N LEU A 141 -6.82 0.78 8.99
CA LEU A 141 -6.73 -0.47 8.24
C LEU A 141 -6.55 -0.11 6.75
N PRO A 142 -5.35 -0.31 6.18
CA PRO A 142 -5.03 0.14 4.83
C PRO A 142 -5.66 -0.77 3.76
N GLY A 143 -5.46 -0.39 2.50
CA GLY A 143 -5.80 -1.24 1.36
C GLY A 143 -5.06 -2.58 1.42
N SER A 144 -5.69 -3.61 0.84
CA SER A 144 -5.15 -4.97 0.79
C SER A 144 -5.28 -5.54 -0.62
N LYS A 145 -4.26 -6.28 -1.06
CA LYS A 145 -4.30 -7.12 -2.27
C LYS A 145 -4.86 -8.53 -2.00
N ASN A 146 -5.11 -8.88 -0.74
CA ASN A 146 -5.62 -10.16 -0.30
C ASN A 146 -6.40 -9.99 1.01
N THR A 147 -7.62 -9.50 0.85
CA THR A 147 -8.47 -9.02 1.94
C THR A 147 -8.79 -10.16 2.93
N LEU A 148 -9.06 -11.37 2.43
CA LEU A 148 -9.37 -12.53 3.26
C LEU A 148 -8.18 -12.99 4.12
N ASN A 149 -6.96 -13.00 3.56
CA ASN A 149 -5.78 -13.38 4.34
C ASN A 149 -5.38 -12.31 5.36
N ASP A 150 -5.51 -11.04 5.01
CA ASP A 150 -5.25 -9.94 5.96
C ASP A 150 -6.28 -9.93 7.09
N LEU A 151 -7.55 -10.21 6.81
CA LEU A 151 -8.59 -10.39 7.82
C LEU A 151 -8.27 -11.57 8.76
N ASN A 152 -7.81 -12.69 8.21
CA ASN A 152 -7.36 -13.83 8.99
C ASN A 152 -6.11 -13.53 9.82
N PHE A 153 -5.19 -12.71 9.30
CA PHE A 153 -4.06 -12.20 10.08
C PHE A 153 -4.56 -11.37 11.27
N LEU A 154 -5.49 -10.42 11.07
CA LEU A 154 -6.01 -9.59 12.15
C LEU A 154 -6.64 -10.43 13.27
N LYS A 155 -7.41 -11.47 12.92
CA LYS A 155 -7.99 -12.41 13.90
C LYS A 155 -6.92 -13.19 14.64
N ARG A 156 -5.98 -13.82 13.92
CA ARG A 156 -4.94 -14.69 14.55
C ARG A 156 -3.94 -13.93 15.39
N SER A 157 -3.69 -12.66 15.07
CA SER A 157 -2.73 -11.81 15.76
C SER A 157 -3.34 -11.04 16.93
N GLY A 158 -4.65 -11.18 17.20
CA GLY A 158 -5.34 -10.51 18.30
C GLY A 158 -5.78 -9.06 18.02
N PHE A 159 -5.52 -8.57 16.80
CA PHE A 159 -5.91 -7.21 16.39
C PHE A 159 -7.43 -7.07 16.29
N ALA A 160 -8.13 -8.13 15.85
CA ALA A 160 -9.58 -8.08 15.70
C ALA A 160 -10.28 -7.80 17.04
N GLU A 161 -9.90 -8.50 18.10
CA GLU A 161 -10.45 -8.28 19.45
C GLU A 161 -10.12 -6.88 19.98
N GLU A 162 -8.89 -6.40 19.75
CA GLU A 162 -8.49 -5.07 20.20
C GLU A 162 -9.25 -3.96 19.47
N LEU A 163 -9.43 -4.07 18.15
CA LEU A 163 -10.21 -3.11 17.37
C LEU A 163 -11.67 -3.06 17.84
N GLN A 164 -12.27 -4.20 18.18
CA GLN A 164 -13.60 -4.22 18.80
C GLN A 164 -13.62 -3.53 20.17
N ARG A 165 -12.60 -3.74 21.01
CA ARG A 165 -12.48 -3.11 22.33
C ARG A 165 -12.33 -1.58 22.25
N LEU A 166 -11.66 -1.10 21.20
CA LEU A 166 -11.39 0.31 20.92
C LEU A 166 -12.52 1.00 20.16
N SER A 167 -13.44 0.25 19.53
CA SER A 167 -14.66 0.80 18.92
C SER A 167 -15.41 1.69 19.92
N GLY A 168 -15.85 2.87 19.46
CA GLY A 168 -16.47 3.91 20.28
C GLY A 168 -15.51 4.72 21.16
N LYS A 169 -14.24 4.33 21.29
CA LYS A 169 -13.19 5.01 22.08
C LYS A 169 -12.12 5.67 21.21
N THR A 170 -11.64 4.95 20.20
CA THR A 170 -10.63 5.42 19.24
C THR A 170 -11.22 5.40 17.84
N TRP A 171 -10.83 6.36 16.99
CA TRP A 171 -11.28 6.35 15.60
C TRP A 171 -10.60 5.22 14.82
N ILE A 172 -11.38 4.45 14.09
CA ILE A 172 -10.89 3.39 13.21
C ILE A 172 -11.33 3.70 11.78
N MET A 173 -10.37 3.80 10.86
CA MET A 173 -10.60 4.06 9.45
C MET A 173 -10.17 2.86 8.60
N GLY A 174 -11.08 2.35 7.77
CA GLY A 174 -10.76 1.37 6.75
C GLY A 174 -10.65 2.02 5.37
N ILE A 175 -9.64 1.63 4.60
CA ILE A 175 -9.46 2.05 3.19
C ILE A 175 -9.48 0.81 2.30
N CYS A 176 -10.33 0.82 1.26
CA CYS A 176 -10.49 -0.26 0.29
C CYS A 176 -10.65 -1.63 0.97
N GLY A 177 -9.69 -2.56 0.82
CA GLY A 177 -9.70 -3.85 1.54
C GLY A 177 -9.88 -3.70 3.05
N GLY A 178 -9.24 -2.71 3.68
CA GLY A 178 -9.43 -2.42 5.10
C GLY A 178 -10.86 -1.98 5.44
N TYR A 179 -11.54 -1.26 4.55
CA TYR A 179 -12.96 -0.93 4.70
C TYR A 179 -13.84 -2.18 4.59
N GLN A 180 -13.55 -3.07 3.64
CA GLN A 180 -14.25 -4.34 3.48
C GLN A 180 -14.16 -5.21 4.74
N MET A 181 -12.98 -5.25 5.37
CA MET A 181 -12.74 -5.97 6.62
C MET A 181 -13.57 -5.46 7.79
N LEU A 182 -13.95 -4.17 7.82
CA LEU A 182 -14.79 -3.61 8.89
C LEU A 182 -16.21 -4.18 8.91
N GLY A 183 -16.67 -4.77 7.79
CA GLY A 183 -18.01 -5.32 7.67
C GLY A 183 -18.26 -6.60 8.48
N ASP A 184 -19.43 -7.19 8.30
CA ASP A 184 -19.85 -8.48 8.87
C ASP A 184 -19.22 -9.68 8.13
N ARG A 185 -18.97 -9.54 6.82
CA ARG A 185 -18.51 -10.64 5.96
C ARG A 185 -17.83 -10.17 4.68
N VAL A 186 -16.80 -10.89 4.27
CA VAL A 186 -16.14 -10.77 2.96
C VAL A 186 -16.17 -12.12 2.25
N GLU A 187 -16.60 -12.12 0.99
CA GLU A 187 -16.69 -13.32 0.15
C GLU A 187 -15.94 -13.13 -1.16
N ASP A 188 -15.16 -14.12 -1.57
CA ASP A 188 -14.50 -14.21 -2.89
C ASP A 188 -14.94 -15.49 -3.62
N PRO A 189 -16.19 -15.54 -4.12
CA PRO A 189 -16.71 -16.75 -4.77
C PRO A 189 -16.02 -17.07 -6.11
N GLN A 190 -15.37 -16.09 -6.73
CA GLN A 190 -14.73 -16.22 -8.04
C GLN A 190 -13.22 -16.42 -7.97
N GLY A 191 -12.63 -16.35 -6.77
CA GLY A 191 -11.18 -16.49 -6.60
C GLY A 191 -10.40 -15.34 -7.23
N MET A 192 -10.94 -14.12 -7.17
CA MET A 192 -10.32 -12.92 -7.74
C MET A 192 -9.00 -12.57 -7.06
N GLU A 193 -8.91 -12.86 -5.76
CA GLU A 193 -7.66 -12.80 -5.00
C GLU A 193 -7.16 -14.23 -4.78
N TYR A 194 -7.77 -14.95 -3.83
CA TYR A 194 -7.41 -16.32 -3.45
C TYR A 194 -8.64 -17.23 -3.22
N GLY A 195 -9.84 -16.66 -3.27
CA GLY A 195 -11.08 -17.39 -3.07
C GLY A 195 -11.47 -17.60 -1.61
N GLY A 196 -12.75 -17.83 -1.36
CA GLY A 196 -13.28 -18.25 -0.06
C GLY A 196 -14.26 -17.25 0.55
N SER A 197 -14.45 -17.34 1.87
CA SER A 197 -15.33 -16.45 2.62
C SER A 197 -14.85 -16.38 4.07
N GLU A 198 -14.92 -15.20 4.65
CA GLU A 198 -14.57 -14.97 6.06
C GLU A 198 -15.56 -14.04 6.73
N THR A 199 -15.77 -14.23 8.04
CA THR A 199 -16.47 -13.24 8.88
C THR A 199 -15.60 -12.00 9.02
N GLY A 200 -16.17 -10.82 8.81
CA GLY A 200 -15.46 -9.55 9.00
C GLY A 200 -15.30 -9.19 10.48
N LEU A 201 -14.87 -7.97 10.75
CA LEU A 201 -14.66 -7.46 12.10
C LEU A 201 -15.98 -7.10 12.81
N GLY A 202 -17.09 -6.98 12.08
CA GLY A 202 -18.41 -6.66 12.61
C GLY A 202 -18.52 -5.24 13.18
N LEU A 203 -17.72 -4.31 12.66
CA LEU A 203 -17.70 -2.91 13.07
C LEU A 203 -18.65 -2.03 12.25
N LEU A 204 -19.04 -2.50 11.06
CA LEU A 204 -20.05 -1.91 10.21
C LEU A 204 -21.05 -2.97 9.75
N PRO A 205 -22.35 -2.66 9.67
CA PRO A 205 -23.38 -3.60 9.20
C PRO A 205 -23.31 -3.72 7.68
N MET A 206 -22.24 -4.33 7.18
CA MET A 206 -21.86 -4.31 5.78
C MET A 206 -21.36 -5.68 5.33
N GLN A 207 -21.79 -6.12 4.16
CA GLN A 207 -21.26 -7.33 3.52
C GLN A 207 -20.59 -6.97 2.20
N THR A 208 -19.50 -7.66 1.89
CA THR A 208 -18.73 -7.44 0.67
C THR A 208 -18.57 -8.73 -0.11
N THR A 209 -18.88 -8.69 -1.40
CA THR A 209 -18.55 -9.77 -2.34
C THR A 209 -17.51 -9.27 -3.34
N LEU A 210 -16.33 -9.86 -3.31
CA LEU A 210 -15.25 -9.70 -4.29
C LEU A 210 -15.65 -10.36 -5.61
N GLY A 211 -15.61 -9.59 -6.70
CA GLY A 211 -16.03 -10.07 -8.02
C GLY A 211 -16.39 -8.95 -8.98
N GLY A 212 -16.57 -9.33 -10.25
CA GLY A 212 -16.91 -8.42 -11.36
C GLY A 212 -15.73 -7.65 -11.92
N ASP A 213 -16.02 -6.65 -12.77
CA ASP A 213 -14.99 -5.83 -13.40
C ASP A 213 -14.32 -4.89 -12.39
N LYS A 214 -12.98 -4.89 -12.41
CA LYS A 214 -12.15 -3.99 -11.60
C LYS A 214 -12.55 -2.54 -11.88
N GLN A 215 -13.00 -1.84 -10.85
CA GLN A 215 -13.18 -0.39 -10.97
C GLN A 215 -11.80 0.27 -10.96
N LEU A 216 -11.55 1.10 -11.97
CA LEU A 216 -10.33 1.87 -12.16
C LEU A 216 -10.73 3.25 -12.64
N VAL A 217 -11.15 4.10 -11.71
CA VAL A 217 -11.69 5.40 -12.07
C VAL A 217 -11.10 6.48 -11.18
N ARG A 218 -10.56 7.53 -11.79
CA ARG A 218 -10.17 8.77 -11.11
C ARG A 218 -11.25 9.81 -11.38
N HIS A 219 -11.81 10.37 -10.32
CA HIS A 219 -12.87 11.38 -10.40
C HIS A 219 -12.62 12.51 -9.41
N GLU A 220 -13.25 13.65 -9.69
CA GLU A 220 -13.46 14.67 -8.66
C GLU A 220 -14.74 14.34 -7.88
N TYR A 221 -14.61 14.25 -6.56
CA TYR A 221 -15.72 14.02 -5.66
C TYR A 221 -16.03 15.28 -4.87
N GLN A 222 -17.33 15.49 -4.64
CA GLN A 222 -17.82 16.53 -3.76
C GLN A 222 -18.14 15.90 -2.40
N GLY A 223 -17.49 16.41 -1.36
CA GLY A 223 -17.71 15.96 -0.01
C GLY A 223 -19.10 16.36 0.50
N LYS A 224 -19.54 15.62 1.51
CA LYS A 224 -20.83 15.78 2.18
C LYS A 224 -20.64 15.61 3.69
N ASN A 225 -21.53 16.19 4.49
CA ASN A 225 -21.54 16.03 5.94
C ASN A 225 -20.23 16.54 6.57
N TRP A 226 -19.34 15.64 7.02
CA TRP A 226 -18.05 16.06 7.57
C TRP A 226 -17.17 16.77 6.53
N PHE A 227 -17.32 16.41 5.26
CA PHE A 227 -16.56 16.97 4.16
C PHE A 227 -17.38 17.96 3.31
N GLU A 228 -18.46 18.50 3.87
CA GLU A 228 -19.29 19.50 3.18
C GLU A 228 -18.44 20.68 2.68
N GLY A 229 -18.60 21.04 1.41
CA GLY A 229 -17.85 22.13 0.76
C GLY A 229 -16.45 21.77 0.27
N ILE A 230 -15.96 20.55 0.51
CA ILE A 230 -14.67 20.08 0.00
C ILE A 230 -14.85 19.43 -1.37
N ARG A 231 -13.94 19.75 -2.30
CA ARG A 231 -13.73 18.99 -3.52
C ARG A 231 -12.39 18.28 -3.42
N CYS A 232 -12.35 17.02 -3.79
CA CYS A 232 -11.12 16.23 -3.80
C CYS A 232 -11.04 15.37 -5.05
N SER A 233 -9.83 15.25 -5.60
CA SER A 233 -9.54 14.21 -6.59
C SER A 233 -9.19 12.94 -5.81
N ALA A 234 -9.84 11.85 -6.14
CA ALA A 234 -9.54 10.54 -5.57
C ALA A 234 -9.78 9.47 -6.65
N TYR A 235 -9.37 8.25 -6.36
CA TYR A 235 -9.49 7.17 -7.33
C TYR A 235 -9.96 5.87 -6.68
N GLU A 236 -10.79 5.14 -7.42
CA GLU A 236 -11.35 3.85 -7.05
C GLU A 236 -10.53 2.76 -7.74
N ILE A 237 -9.85 1.92 -6.94
CA ILE A 237 -9.16 0.70 -7.40
C ILE A 237 -9.55 -0.43 -6.47
N HIS A 238 -10.72 -1.01 -6.71
CA HIS A 238 -11.16 -2.13 -5.88
C HIS A 238 -11.84 -3.22 -6.69
N LEU A 239 -11.66 -4.42 -6.16
CA LEU A 239 -12.46 -5.58 -6.47
C LEU A 239 -13.41 -5.71 -5.28
N GLY A 240 -14.70 -5.72 -5.53
CA GLY A 240 -15.68 -5.89 -4.48
C GLY A 240 -16.80 -4.87 -4.48
N ARG A 241 -18.00 -5.35 -4.19
CA ARG A 241 -19.20 -4.55 -4.03
C ARG A 241 -19.70 -4.74 -2.61
N SER A 242 -19.74 -3.64 -1.86
CA SER A 242 -20.28 -3.64 -0.51
C SER A 242 -21.69 -3.10 -0.46
N PHE A 243 -22.53 -3.73 0.35
CA PHE A 243 -23.87 -3.26 0.67
C PHE A 243 -24.10 -3.32 2.18
N PHE A 244 -24.91 -2.40 2.69
CA PHE A 244 -25.27 -2.36 4.09
C PHE A 244 -26.44 -3.32 4.36
N THR A 245 -26.30 -4.14 5.40
CA THR A 245 -27.28 -5.13 5.85
C THR A 245 -28.30 -4.56 6.83
N ALA A 246 -27.99 -3.41 7.42
CA ALA A 246 -28.87 -2.65 8.31
C ALA A 246 -28.86 -1.16 7.93
N GLN A 247 -29.27 -0.28 8.85
CA GLN A 247 -29.25 1.15 8.64
C GLN A 247 -27.83 1.60 8.24
N PRO A 248 -27.66 2.20 7.05
CA PRO A 248 -26.34 2.59 6.57
C PRO A 248 -25.77 3.73 7.43
N PRO A 249 -24.45 3.75 7.67
CA PRO A 249 -23.79 4.89 8.27
C PRO A 249 -23.90 6.16 7.39
N ILE A 250 -23.43 7.28 7.93
CA ILE A 250 -23.57 8.59 7.29
C ILE A 250 -22.62 8.68 6.09
N PRO A 251 -23.12 8.95 4.87
CA PRO A 251 -22.25 9.06 3.69
C PRO A 251 -21.42 10.35 3.71
N LEU A 252 -20.18 10.29 3.24
CA LEU A 252 -19.24 11.42 3.23
C LEU A 252 -19.01 12.03 1.85
N MET A 253 -19.57 11.41 0.79
CA MET A 253 -19.49 11.89 -0.59
C MET A 253 -20.89 12.05 -1.18
N GLN A 254 -21.04 13.01 -2.10
CA GLN A 254 -22.28 13.17 -2.87
C GLN A 254 -22.44 12.06 -3.91
N GLY A 255 -23.68 11.72 -4.25
CA GLY A 255 -24.03 10.78 -5.34
C GLY A 255 -23.85 9.29 -5.02
N GLN A 256 -22.83 8.90 -4.26
CA GLN A 256 -22.56 7.49 -3.92
C GLN A 256 -22.59 7.23 -2.41
N LYS A 257 -23.53 6.38 -1.96
CA LYS A 257 -23.80 6.17 -0.53
C LYS A 257 -22.77 5.31 0.22
N ASN A 258 -22.04 4.44 -0.49
CA ASN A 258 -21.15 3.45 0.15
C ASN A 258 -19.66 3.76 -0.06
N LEU A 259 -19.34 4.80 -0.84
CA LEU A 259 -17.99 5.14 -1.27
C LEU A 259 -17.11 5.64 -0.13
N ALA A 260 -17.68 6.45 0.75
CA ALA A 260 -17.05 6.87 2.00
C ALA A 260 -18.16 7.09 3.03
N VAL A 261 -18.00 6.55 4.23
CA VAL A 261 -19.02 6.59 5.28
C VAL A 261 -18.39 6.84 6.64
N VAL A 262 -19.19 7.34 7.56
CA VAL A 262 -18.84 7.49 8.98
C VAL A 262 -19.97 7.00 9.88
N ASP A 263 -19.59 6.26 10.91
CA ASP A 263 -20.40 5.97 12.08
C ASP A 263 -19.80 6.72 13.28
N PRO A 264 -20.39 7.88 13.68
CA PRO A 264 -19.86 8.66 14.78
C PRO A 264 -20.02 8.02 16.15
N GLU A 265 -21.01 7.13 16.32
CA GLU A 265 -21.27 6.49 17.62
C GLU A 265 -20.18 5.46 17.92
N ASN A 266 -19.84 4.64 16.92
CA ASN A 266 -18.78 3.64 17.03
C ASN A 266 -17.40 4.17 16.63
N ARG A 267 -17.29 5.44 16.22
CA ARG A 267 -16.06 6.08 15.75
C ARG A 267 -15.41 5.33 14.57
N ILE A 268 -16.23 4.89 13.63
CA ILE A 268 -15.77 4.12 12.46
C ILE A 268 -15.86 4.97 11.19
N LEU A 269 -14.81 4.95 10.39
CA LEU A 269 -14.73 5.53 9.06
C LEU A 269 -14.42 4.42 8.06
N GLY A 270 -15.02 4.48 6.89
CA GLY A 270 -14.79 3.49 5.84
C GLY A 270 -14.82 4.14 4.48
N THR A 271 -13.87 3.83 3.60
CA THR A 271 -13.88 4.37 2.24
C THR A 271 -13.25 3.44 1.22
N TYR A 272 -13.73 3.52 -0.02
CA TYR A 272 -13.11 2.93 -1.21
C TYR A 272 -12.18 3.88 -1.96
N LEU A 273 -12.09 5.14 -1.53
CA LEU A 273 -11.31 6.18 -2.20
C LEU A 273 -9.86 6.14 -1.75
N HIS A 274 -8.98 5.75 -2.67
CA HIS A 274 -7.55 5.99 -2.57
C HIS A 274 -7.24 7.44 -2.95
N GLY A 275 -6.16 8.00 -2.37
CA GLY A 275 -5.82 9.41 -2.49
C GLY A 275 -6.74 10.36 -1.72
N LEU A 276 -7.72 9.86 -0.96
CA LEU A 276 -8.60 10.71 -0.13
C LEU A 276 -7.79 11.55 0.87
N LEU A 277 -6.70 10.98 1.41
CA LEU A 277 -5.79 11.63 2.34
C LEU A 277 -4.80 12.58 1.67
N GLU A 278 -4.74 12.66 0.35
CA GLU A 278 -3.95 13.67 -0.38
C GLU A 278 -4.67 15.03 -0.40
N SER A 279 -5.96 15.07 -0.08
CA SER A 279 -6.71 16.32 0.01
C SER A 279 -6.47 17.02 1.35
N SER A 280 -5.77 18.15 1.31
CA SER A 280 -5.57 19.00 2.49
C SER A 280 -6.87 19.41 3.17
N GLY A 281 -7.93 19.70 2.40
CA GLY A 281 -9.26 19.99 2.92
C GLY A 281 -9.86 18.82 3.72
N VAL A 282 -9.78 17.60 3.17
CA VAL A 282 -10.25 16.38 3.84
C VAL A 282 -9.49 16.17 5.14
N LEU A 283 -8.15 16.21 5.10
CA LEU A 283 -7.32 16.01 6.29
C LEU A 283 -7.60 17.01 7.40
N LYS A 284 -7.75 18.30 7.06
CA LYS A 284 -8.12 19.35 8.03
C LYS A 284 -9.43 19.01 8.74
N LYS A 285 -10.47 18.62 7.99
CA LYS A 285 -11.76 18.24 8.57
C LYS A 285 -11.68 16.93 9.36
N LEU A 286 -11.00 15.93 8.83
CA LEU A 286 -10.81 14.63 9.47
C LEU A 286 -10.16 14.81 10.83
N PHE A 287 -9.01 15.48 10.91
CA PHE A 287 -8.29 15.64 12.17
C PHE A 287 -8.98 16.57 13.15
N GLN A 288 -9.69 17.59 12.66
CA GLN A 288 -10.56 18.40 13.52
C GLN A 288 -11.65 17.53 14.19
N LYS A 289 -12.22 16.55 13.47
CA LYS A 289 -13.24 15.65 14.00
C LYS A 289 -12.68 14.55 14.90
N VAL A 290 -11.51 14.01 14.56
CA VAL A 290 -10.86 12.91 15.28
C VAL A 290 -10.23 13.38 16.58
N SER A 291 -9.40 14.43 16.53
CA SER A 291 -8.61 14.89 17.67
C SER A 291 -9.25 16.04 18.45
N GLY A 292 -10.28 16.69 17.89
CA GLY A 292 -10.84 17.94 18.43
C GLY A 292 -9.89 19.14 18.33
N THR A 293 -8.65 18.94 17.84
CA THR A 293 -7.60 19.96 17.78
C THR A 293 -7.37 20.36 16.32
N ALA A 294 -7.14 21.65 16.09
CA ALA A 294 -6.75 22.14 14.77
C ALA A 294 -5.27 21.78 14.52
N ILE A 295 -5.02 21.06 13.43
CA ILE A 295 -3.68 20.75 12.93
C ILE A 295 -3.46 21.53 11.64
N GLU A 296 -2.29 22.13 11.52
CA GLU A 296 -1.88 22.78 10.28
C GLU A 296 -1.53 21.70 9.26
N VAL A 297 -2.32 21.66 8.19
CA VAL A 297 -2.09 20.77 7.06
C VAL A 297 -1.63 21.64 5.89
N PRO A 298 -0.52 21.29 5.22
CA PRO A 298 -0.06 21.96 4.01
C PRO A 298 -1.17 22.11 2.97
N GLU A 299 -1.14 23.16 2.15
CA GLU A 299 -2.17 23.35 1.12
C GLU A 299 -2.07 22.31 0.00
N SER A 300 -0.85 21.89 -0.31
CA SER A 300 -0.50 20.79 -1.21
C SER A 300 0.59 19.94 -0.58
N PHE A 301 0.61 18.66 -0.93
CA PHE A 301 1.73 17.77 -0.62
C PHE A 301 2.68 17.77 -1.81
N GLU A 302 3.98 17.78 -1.54
CA GLU A 302 4.96 17.49 -2.58
C GLU A 302 4.84 15.99 -2.90
N GLU A 303 4.82 15.65 -4.20
CA GLU A 303 5.05 14.26 -4.64
C GLU A 303 6.47 13.91 -4.18
N ALA A 304 6.56 13.17 -3.07
CA ALA A 304 7.81 12.77 -2.42
C ALA A 304 8.34 11.44 -2.98
#